data_AF-A0A560DPC8-F1
#
_entry.id   AF-A0A560DPC8-F1
#
_cell.length_a   1.000
_cell.length_b   1.000
_cell.length_c   1.000
_cell.angle_alpha   90.00
_cell.angle_beta   90.00
_cell.angle_gamma   90.00
#
_symmetry.space_group_name_H-M   'P 1'
#
loop_
_entity.id
_entity.type
_entity.pdbx_description
1 polymer ?
#
loop_
_entity_poly.entity_id
_entity_poly.type
_entity_poly.pdbx_seq_one_letter_code
_entity_poly.pdbx_strand_id
1 'polypeptide(L)' 'MREKLVCRTCEAVTQPPAPSHPIARGRAGPKLLAHVLFAKYGLHLPLNRQSDVYQHEGIDLDV' A
#
# COMPACT_ATOMS: atom_id res chain seq x y z
N MET A 1 -7.66 8.49 6.79
CA MET A 1 -7.75 9.87 7.33
C MET A 1 -6.82 9.95 8.53
N ARG A 2 -5.94 10.96 8.60
CA ARG A 2 -5.06 11.20 9.76
C ARG A 2 -5.65 12.37 10.53
N GLU A 3 -5.99 12.17 11.79
CA GLU A 3 -6.51 13.24 12.64
C GLU A 3 -5.50 14.38 12.76
N LYS A 4 -6.00 15.61 12.63
CA LYS A 4 -5.25 16.82 12.92
C LYS A 4 -5.78 17.34 14.25
N LEU A 5 -4.88 17.55 15.20
CA LEU A 5 -5.20 18.06 16.52
C LEU A 5 -4.63 19.48 16.63
N VAL A 6 -5.39 20.36 17.29
CA VAL A 6 -4.98 21.75 17.53
C VAL A 6 -4.85 21.96 19.03
N CYS A 7 -3.72 22.47 19.47
CA CYS A 7 -3.54 22.90 20.86
C CYS A 7 -4.34 24.18 21.11
N ARG A 8 -5.22 24.20 22.13
CA ARG A 8 -6.03 25.39 22.45
C ARG A 8 -5.23 26.56 23.03
N THR A 9 -4.03 26.32 23.53
CA THR A 9 -3.22 27.34 24.23
C THR A 9 -2.20 28.02 23.31
N CYS A 10 -1.56 27.28 22.43
CA CYS A 10 -0.52 27.80 21.53
C CYS A 10 -0.88 27.70 20.04
N GLU A 11 -2.08 27.21 19.72
CA GLU A 11 -2.61 27.06 18.35
C GLU A 11 -1.77 26.16 17.43
N ALA A 12 -0.77 25.47 17.98
CA ALA A 12 0.05 24.52 17.23
C ALA A 12 -0.79 23.34 16.73
N VAL A 13 -0.59 22.98 15.46
CA VAL A 13 -1.23 21.84 14.82
C VAL A 13 -0.30 20.63 14.90
N THR A 14 -0.78 19.54 15.48
CA THR A 14 -0.08 18.26 15.48
C THR A 14 -0.84 17.24 14.65
N GLN A 15 -0.10 16.36 13.99
CA GLN A 15 -0.65 15.28 13.20
C GLN A 15 0.29 14.06 13.34
N PRO A 16 -0.25 12.84 13.53
CA PRO A 16 0.58 11.64 13.51
C PRO A 16 1.37 11.54 12.19
N PRO A 17 2.63 11.09 12.23
CA PRO A 17 3.41 10.88 11.02
C PRO A 17 2.69 9.90 10.09
N ALA A 18 2.89 10.06 8.79
CA ALA A 18 2.36 9.08 7.84
C ALA A 18 3.01 7.71 8.12
N PRO A 19 2.25 6.61 8.02
CA PRO A 19 2.84 5.28 8.03
C PRO A 19 3.94 5.19 6.97
N SER A 20 5.04 4.52 7.30
CA SER A 20 6.11 4.27 6.33
C SER A 20 5.60 3.38 5.21
N HIS A 21 5.87 3.78 3.96
CA HIS A 21 5.63 2.94 2.78
C HIS A 21 6.92 2.23 2.37
N PRO A 22 6.88 0.94 1.97
CA PRO A 22 8.07 0.24 1.48
C PRO A 22 8.66 0.87 0.22
N ILE A 23 7.82 1.46 -0.63
CA ILE A 23 8.21 2.15 -1.85
C ILE A 23 7.86 3.63 -1.69
N ALA A 24 8.86 4.50 -1.78
CA ALA A 24 8.65 5.94 -1.72
C ALA A 24 7.70 6.39 -2.85
N ARG A 25 6.61 7.09 -2.49
CA ARG A 25 5.55 7.53 -3.42
C ARG A 25 4.82 6.38 -4.15
N GLY A 26 5.02 5.12 -3.74
CA GLY A 26 4.29 3.98 -4.26
C GLY A 26 2.81 4.04 -3.87
N ARG A 27 1.92 3.68 -4.79
CA ARG A 27 0.47 3.63 -4.55
C ARG A 27 0.06 2.38 -3.77
N ALA A 28 0.72 1.25 -4.03
CA ALA A 28 0.44 0.00 -3.37
C ALA A 28 0.85 0.04 -1.88
N GLY A 29 -0.07 -0.39 -1.01
CA GLY A 29 0.21 -0.55 0.41
C GLY A 29 1.15 -1.73 0.70
N PRO A 30 1.79 -1.76 1.87
CA PRO A 30 2.74 -2.82 2.23
C PRO A 30 2.13 -4.22 2.18
N LYS A 31 0.86 -4.38 2.56
CA LYS A 31 0.18 -5.69 2.55
C LYS A 31 -0.01 -6.24 1.13
N LEU A 32 -0.40 -5.39 0.18
CA LEU A 32 -0.55 -5.79 -1.22
C LEU A 32 0.81 -6.19 -1.81
N LEU A 33 1.85 -5.39 -1.55
CA LEU A 33 3.21 -5.72 -1.98
C LEU A 33 3.69 -7.05 -1.41
N ALA A 34 3.45 -7.32 -0.13
CA ALA A 34 3.79 -8.61 0.48
C ALA A 34 3.05 -9.77 -0.19
N HIS A 35 1.77 -9.58 -0.50
CA HIS A 35 0.96 -10.59 -1.16
C HIS A 35 1.45 -10.92 -2.58
N VAL A 36 1.73 -9.89 -3.39
CA VAL A 36 2.31 -10.04 -4.74
C VAL A 36 3.66 -10.76 -4.69
N LEU A 37 4.54 -10.37 -3.77
CA LEU A 37 5.84 -11.02 -3.59
C LEU A 37 5.68 -12.50 -3.20
N PHE A 38 4.78 -12.81 -2.26
CA PHE A 38 4.54 -14.19 -1.84
C PHE A 38 3.90 -15.02 -2.95
N ALA A 39 2.95 -14.48 -3.71
CA ALA A 39 2.36 -15.15 -4.87
C ALA A 39 3.41 -15.51 -5.93
N LYS A 40 4.29 -14.55 -6.26
CA LYS A 40 5.35 -14.75 -7.26
C LYS A 40 6.44 -15.70 -6.80
N TYR A 41 6.95 -15.53 -5.59
CA TYR A 41 8.16 -16.22 -5.13
C TYR A 41 7.89 -17.37 -4.15
N GLY A 42 6.86 -17.26 -3.30
CA GLY A 42 6.50 -18.30 -2.34
C GLY A 42 5.61 -19.38 -2.96
N LEU A 43 4.67 -18.99 -3.82
CA LEU A 43 3.75 -19.92 -4.50
C LEU A 43 4.13 -20.21 -5.95
N HIS A 44 5.19 -19.57 -6.46
CA HIS A 44 5.65 -19.72 -7.85
C HIS A 44 4.52 -19.51 -8.88
N LEU A 45 3.58 -18.60 -8.61
CA LEU A 45 2.51 -18.33 -9.55
C LEU A 45 3.08 -17.59 -10.76
N PRO A 46 2.83 -18.07 -11.99
CA PRO A 46 3.27 -17.36 -13.19
C PRO A 46 2.54 -16.02 -13.31
N LEU A 47 3.17 -15.05 -13.97
CA LEU A 47 2.68 -13.68 -14.01
C LEU A 47 1.28 -13.58 -14.64
N ASN A 48 1.02 -14.31 -15.73
CA ASN A 48 -0.30 -14.34 -16.36
C ASN A 48 -1.40 -14.70 -15.37
N ARG A 49 -1.17 -15.71 -14.52
CA ARG A 49 -2.12 -16.14 -13.51
C ARG A 49 -2.31 -15.11 -12.41
N GLN A 50 -1.26 -14.37 -12.04
CA GLN A 50 -1.39 -13.29 -11.07
C GLN A 50 -2.15 -12.12 -11.65
N SER A 51 -1.82 -11.72 -12.89
CA SER A 51 -2.52 -10.65 -13.62
C SER A 51 -4.02 -10.93 -13.71
N ASP A 52 -4.42 -12.14 -14.11
CA ASP A 52 -5.85 -12.51 -14.18
C ASP A 52 -6.55 -12.38 -12.82
N VAL A 53 -5.94 -12.89 -11.75
CA VAL A 53 -6.49 -12.83 -10.38
C VAL A 53 -6.65 -11.38 -9.91
N TYR A 54 -5.64 -10.54 -10.09
CA TYR A 54 -5.70 -9.14 -9.66
C TYR A 54 -6.63 -8.30 -10.53
N GLN A 55 -6.76 -8.61 -11.83
CA GLN A 55 -7.75 -7.99 -12.69
C GLN A 55 -9.19 -8.24 -12.23
N HIS A 56 -9.50 -9.44 -11.72
CA HIS A 56 -10.80 -9.72 -11.10
C HIS A 56 -11.07 -8.88 -9.84
N GLU A 57 -10.01 -8.43 -9.16
CA GLU A 57 -10.09 -7.51 -8.02
C GLU A 57 -10.01 -6.02 -8.43
N GLY A 58 -9.95 -5.73 -9.74
CA GLY A 58 -9.83 -4.37 -10.28
C GLY A 58 -8.44 -3.75 -10.15
N ILE A 59 -7.41 -4.57 -9.92
CA ILE A 59 -6.01 -4.16 -9.81
C ILE A 59 -5.30 -4.53 -11.11
N ASP A 60 -4.89 -3.52 -11.86
CA ASP A 60 -4.08 -3.73 -13.06
C ASP A 60 -2.60 -3.80 -12.70
N LEU A 61 -1.95 -4.90 -13.08
CA LEU A 61 -0.51 -5.09 -12.91
C LEU A 61 0.17 -4.81 -14.25
N ASP A 62 0.85 -3.67 -14.32
CA ASP A 62 1.68 -3.30 -15.48
C ASP A 62 2.92 -4.21 -15.54
N VAL A 63 3.27 -4.68 -16.74
CA VAL A 63 4.28 -5.72 -16.98
C VAL A 63 5.58 -5.11 -17.49
#